data_AF-A0A1H3EDJ1-F1
#
_entry.id   AF-A0A1H3EDJ1-F1
#
_cell.length_a   1.000
_cell.length_b   1.000
_cell.length_c   1.000
_cell.angle_alpha   90.00
_cell.angle_beta   90.00
_cell.angle_gamma   90.00
#
_symmetry.space_group_name_H-M   'P 1'
#
loop_
_entity.id
_entity.type
_entity.pdbx_description
1 polymer ?
#
loop_
_entity_poly.entity_id
_entity_poly.type
_entity_poly.pdbx_seq_one_letter_code
_entity_poly.pdbx_strand_id
1 'polypeptide(L)'
;MKKTLLLLSAAAAFTLGSCSENQPAETTTTTTDTTMTTATTTGSMDYSPEAVNSRADRMAGDMATSMKLDEPTRTRVRDIYVARGQRMAELNQKYMTDTMGMAAARRDVYSNTDAEMKTVFTDPTQYTAYESSRSSYMDDRYMDSGSMGSSDNMSMGSSSADMSSSEMDKMKMKGEDGSKLKVKADGDVKMKDAEGNKAKMDADDGTVKMKPQDGDKTVIK
;
A
#
# COMPACT_ATOMS: atom_id res chain seq x y z
N MET A 1 -58.63 -2.38 -28.95
CA MET A 1 -59.39 -3.62 -29.22
C MET A 1 -58.48 -4.77 -28.81
N LYS A 2 -58.91 -5.70 -27.94
CA LYS A 2 -59.55 -6.99 -28.31
C LYS A 2 -58.67 -7.75 -29.34
N LYS A 3 -58.17 -8.98 -29.11
CA LYS A 3 -58.66 -10.04 -28.20
C LYS A 3 -57.71 -11.29 -28.27
N THR A 4 -57.72 -12.15 -27.23
CA THR A 4 -57.61 -13.65 -27.28
C THR A 4 -56.34 -14.34 -27.81
N LEU A 5 -55.95 -15.60 -27.53
CA LEU A 5 -56.26 -16.76 -26.60
C LEU A 5 -55.12 -17.82 -26.88
N LEU A 6 -54.82 -18.90 -26.14
CA LEU A 6 -55.06 -19.40 -24.77
C LEU A 6 -54.22 -20.70 -24.56
N LEU A 7 -53.77 -20.99 -23.33
CA LEU A 7 -53.43 -22.33 -22.75
C LEU A 7 -52.51 -23.32 -23.50
N LEU A 8 -51.54 -23.89 -22.75
CA LEU A 8 -51.73 -25.27 -22.27
C LEU A 8 -51.06 -25.50 -20.90
N SER A 9 -51.79 -26.14 -19.99
CA SER A 9 -51.33 -26.47 -18.63
C SER A 9 -50.71 -27.86 -18.57
N ALA A 10 -49.76 -28.06 -17.65
CA ALA A 10 -49.49 -29.37 -17.07
C ALA A 10 -49.14 -29.19 -15.58
N ALA A 11 -49.89 -29.85 -14.69
CA ALA A 11 -49.69 -29.82 -13.26
C ALA A 11 -49.59 -31.25 -12.71
N ALA A 12 -48.47 -31.55 -12.05
CA ALA A 12 -48.22 -32.72 -11.20
C ALA A 12 -46.85 -32.52 -10.53
N ALA A 13 -46.56 -33.02 -9.33
CA ALA A 13 -47.37 -33.35 -8.16
C ALA A 13 -46.41 -33.38 -6.95
N PHE A 14 -46.86 -33.08 -5.73
CA PHE A 14 -46.01 -33.24 -4.54
C PHE A 14 -45.87 -34.73 -4.20
N THR A 15 -44.64 -35.21 -4.06
CA THR A 15 -44.31 -36.47 -3.37
C THR A 15 -43.27 -36.20 -2.28
N LEU A 16 -43.51 -36.77 -1.09
CA LEU A 16 -42.64 -36.67 0.09
C LEU A 16 -42.09 -38.04 0.45
N GLY A 17 -40.89 -38.08 1.03
CA GLY A 17 -40.23 -39.29 1.55
C GLY A 17 -39.48 -40.11 0.49
N SER A 18 -38.52 -40.97 0.84
CA SER A 18 -37.95 -41.26 2.17
C SER A 18 -36.56 -41.92 2.02
N CYS A 19 -35.71 -41.71 3.03
CA CYS A 19 -34.42 -42.31 3.42
C CYS A 19 -33.60 -43.29 2.52
N SER A 20 -32.28 -43.11 2.66
CA SER A 20 -31.21 -44.14 2.78
C SER A 20 -30.42 -44.66 1.57
N GLU A 21 -29.14 -44.24 1.60
CA GLU A 21 -27.89 -45.02 1.38
C GLU A 21 -27.38 -45.41 -0.02
N ASN A 22 -26.05 -45.22 -0.16
CA ASN A 22 -25.16 -45.50 -1.28
C ASN A 22 -25.58 -44.89 -2.64
N GLN A 23 -24.88 -43.90 -3.20
CA GLN A 23 -23.45 -43.98 -3.54
C GLN A 23 -22.95 -42.61 -4.03
N PRO A 24 -21.96 -41.95 -3.40
CA PRO A 24 -21.30 -40.81 -4.03
C PRO A 24 -20.39 -41.31 -5.15
N ALA A 25 -20.61 -40.85 -6.38
CA ALA A 25 -19.68 -41.07 -7.46
C ALA A 25 -18.38 -40.32 -7.18
N GLU A 26 -17.24 -41.01 -7.24
CA GLU A 26 -15.93 -40.38 -7.01
C GLU A 26 -15.60 -39.43 -8.16
N THR A 27 -15.67 -38.13 -7.90
CA THR A 27 -15.05 -37.13 -8.76
C THR A 27 -13.55 -37.20 -8.54
N THR A 28 -12.84 -37.87 -9.46
CA THR A 28 -11.38 -37.94 -9.49
C THR A 28 -10.81 -36.51 -9.59
N THR A 29 -10.53 -35.91 -8.45
CA THR A 29 -9.79 -34.66 -8.37
C THR A 29 -8.33 -35.02 -8.59
N THR A 30 -7.78 -34.63 -9.73
CA THR A 30 -6.35 -34.82 -10.01
C THR A 30 -5.54 -33.97 -9.04
N THR A 31 -5.12 -34.60 -7.94
CA THR A 31 -4.07 -34.07 -7.07
C THR A 31 -2.78 -34.03 -7.88
N THR A 32 -2.52 -32.90 -8.52
CA THR A 32 -1.19 -32.61 -9.04
C THR A 32 -0.31 -32.27 -7.85
N ASP A 33 0.36 -33.29 -7.28
CA ASP A 33 1.43 -33.12 -6.30
C ASP A 33 2.59 -32.33 -6.92
N THR A 34 2.44 -31.01 -6.92
CA THR A 34 3.51 -30.07 -7.24
C THR A 34 4.17 -29.67 -5.94
N THR A 35 5.00 -30.58 -5.42
CA THR A 35 5.97 -30.27 -4.36
C THR A 35 7.04 -29.35 -4.92
N MET A 36 6.65 -28.09 -5.16
CA MET A 36 7.56 -26.98 -5.38
C MET A 36 8.07 -26.53 -4.03
N THR A 37 9.18 -27.13 -3.58
CA THR A 37 10.01 -26.59 -2.51
C THR A 37 10.69 -25.31 -3.00
N THR A 38 9.90 -24.25 -3.16
CA THR A 38 10.38 -22.93 -3.59
C THR A 38 10.91 -22.19 -2.37
N ALA A 39 12.13 -22.53 -1.96
CA ALA A 39 12.88 -21.78 -0.96
C ALA A 39 13.38 -20.44 -1.56
N THR A 40 12.46 -19.53 -1.88
CA THR A 40 12.79 -18.16 -2.28
C THR A 40 12.86 -17.29 -1.03
N THR A 41 14.07 -17.18 -0.46
CA THR A 41 14.36 -16.19 0.59
C THR A 41 14.41 -14.80 -0.02
N THR A 42 13.24 -14.19 -0.22
CA THR A 42 13.05 -12.77 -0.49
C THR A 42 11.82 -12.37 0.31
N GLY A 43 11.94 -11.34 1.16
CA GLY A 43 10.92 -11.01 2.16
C GLY A 43 9.52 -10.79 1.56
N SER A 44 8.68 -11.83 1.60
CA SER A 44 7.35 -11.82 1.03
C SER A 44 6.44 -10.96 1.89
N MET A 45 6.03 -9.80 1.36
CA MET A 45 5.05 -8.94 2.02
C MET A 45 3.72 -9.69 2.14
N ASP A 46 3.24 -9.94 3.37
CA ASP A 46 1.95 -10.59 3.55
C ASP A 46 0.79 -9.62 3.26
N TYR A 47 0.11 -9.88 2.14
CA TYR A 47 -1.10 -9.22 1.69
C TYR A 47 -2.34 -10.12 1.83
N SER A 48 -2.30 -11.14 2.70
CA SER A 48 -3.48 -11.89 3.11
C SER A 48 -4.58 -10.94 3.62
N PRO A 49 -5.88 -11.28 3.43
CA PRO A 49 -6.97 -10.42 3.90
C PRO A 49 -6.90 -10.10 5.40
N GLU A 50 -6.43 -11.05 6.21
CA GLU A 50 -6.22 -10.87 7.65
C GLU A 50 -5.10 -9.86 7.94
N ALA A 51 -3.93 -10.02 7.31
CA ALA A 51 -2.82 -9.08 7.47
C ALA A 51 -3.16 -7.66 6.98
N VAL A 52 -3.96 -7.54 5.92
CA VAL A 52 -4.47 -6.24 5.43
C VAL A 52 -5.42 -5.60 6.45
N ASN A 53 -6.37 -6.34 7.03
CA ASN A 53 -7.27 -5.80 8.05
C ASN A 53 -6.52 -5.40 9.32
N SER A 54 -5.70 -6.30 9.88
CA SER A 54 -4.88 -6.05 11.08
C SER A 54 -3.96 -4.84 10.90
N ARG A 55 -3.34 -4.68 9.73
CA ARG A 55 -2.56 -3.49 9.38
C ARG A 55 -3.42 -2.24 9.32
N ALA A 56 -4.55 -2.24 8.61
CA ALA A 56 -5.45 -1.10 8.53
C ALA A 56 -5.96 -0.66 9.91
N ASP A 57 -6.26 -1.61 10.80
CA ASP A 57 -6.69 -1.35 12.19
C ASP A 57 -5.59 -0.66 13.00
N ARG A 58 -4.34 -1.15 12.95
CA ARG A 58 -3.17 -0.50 13.60
C ARG A 58 -2.99 0.93 13.10
N MET A 59 -3.01 1.13 11.78
CA MET A 59 -2.76 2.43 11.15
C MET A 59 -3.86 3.46 11.44
N ALA A 60 -5.12 3.04 11.43
CA ALA A 60 -6.24 3.89 11.78
C ALA A 60 -6.25 4.22 13.28
N GLY A 61 -5.87 3.27 14.15
CA GLY A 61 -5.72 3.49 15.60
C GLY A 61 -4.64 4.52 15.95
N ASP A 62 -3.46 4.41 15.34
CA ASP A 62 -2.36 5.36 15.53
C ASP A 62 -2.73 6.77 15.03
N MET A 63 -3.42 6.86 13.89
CA MET A 63 -3.94 8.13 13.37
C MET A 63 -5.02 8.74 14.25
N ALA A 64 -5.96 7.94 14.77
CA ALA A 64 -6.98 8.43 15.69
C ALA A 64 -6.36 8.94 17.00
N THR A 65 -5.31 8.27 17.49
CA THR A 65 -4.56 8.69 18.68
C THR A 65 -3.80 10.00 18.44
N SER A 66 -3.06 10.11 17.33
CA SER A 66 -2.22 11.28 17.04
C SER A 66 -3.02 12.54 16.69
N MET A 67 -4.08 12.40 15.89
CA MET A 67 -4.90 13.52 15.39
C MET A 67 -6.23 13.70 16.12
N LYS A 68 -6.50 12.87 17.15
CA LYS A 68 -7.75 12.88 17.94
C LYS A 68 -9.00 12.75 17.06
N LEU A 69 -8.96 11.81 16.11
CA LEU A 69 -10.09 11.53 15.22
C LEU A 69 -11.26 10.94 16.02
N ASP A 70 -12.48 11.27 15.61
CA ASP A 70 -13.68 10.61 16.15
C ASP A 70 -13.88 9.21 15.55
N GLU A 71 -14.77 8.42 16.17
CA GLU A 71 -15.02 7.03 15.78
C GLU A 71 -15.47 6.88 14.31
N PRO A 72 -16.39 7.72 13.77
CA PRO A 72 -16.75 7.70 12.35
C PRO A 72 -15.57 8.02 11.42
N THR A 73 -14.73 9.01 11.75
CA THR A 73 -13.58 9.39 10.92
C THR A 73 -12.51 8.30 10.97
N ARG A 74 -12.21 7.71 12.13
CA ARG A 74 -11.32 6.54 12.24
C ARG A 74 -11.81 5.38 11.38
N THR A 75 -13.10 5.08 11.41
CA THR A 75 -13.69 3.97 10.64
C THR A 75 -13.50 4.18 9.14
N ARG A 76 -13.72 5.40 8.63
CA ARG A 76 -13.45 5.73 7.22
C ARG A 76 -11.97 5.65 6.86
N VAL A 77 -11.07 6.10 7.75
CA VAL A 77 -9.61 5.96 7.57
C VAL A 77 -9.19 4.49 7.49
N ARG A 78 -9.75 3.63 8.35
CA ARG A 78 -9.53 2.18 8.33
C ARG A 78 -9.95 1.59 6.98
N ASP A 79 -11.16 1.91 6.51
CA ASP A 79 -11.70 1.36 5.26
C ASP A 79 -10.84 1.77 4.04
N ILE A 80 -10.31 2.99 4.02
CA ILE A 80 -9.33 3.43 3.02
C ILE A 80 -8.03 2.61 3.07
N TYR A 81 -7.50 2.33 4.26
CA TYR A 81 -6.30 1.48 4.38
C TYR A 81 -6.55 0.02 4.00
N VAL A 82 -7.75 -0.52 4.26
CA VAL A 82 -8.15 -1.84 3.73
C VAL A 82 -8.14 -1.82 2.20
N ALA A 83 -8.77 -0.81 1.58
CA ALA A 83 -8.77 -0.64 0.13
C ALA A 83 -7.37 -0.40 -0.45
N ARG A 84 -6.46 0.29 0.27
CA ARG A 84 -5.05 0.40 -0.12
C ARG A 84 -4.36 -0.96 -0.09
N GLY A 85 -4.49 -1.71 1.00
CA GLY A 85 -3.89 -3.03 1.16
C GLY A 85 -4.37 -4.04 0.10
N GLN A 86 -5.65 -3.99 -0.27
CA GLN A 86 -6.21 -4.78 -1.38
C GLN A 86 -5.58 -4.40 -2.73
N ARG A 87 -5.50 -3.11 -3.07
CA ARG A 87 -4.80 -2.63 -4.28
C ARG A 87 -3.33 -3.06 -4.31
N MET A 88 -2.64 -3.02 -3.17
CA MET A 88 -1.26 -3.52 -3.08
C MET A 88 -1.16 -5.04 -3.25
N ALA A 89 -2.15 -5.81 -2.79
CA ALA A 89 -2.23 -7.26 -3.03
C ALA A 89 -2.35 -7.58 -4.53
N GLU A 90 -3.21 -6.86 -5.24
CA GLU A 90 -3.40 -6.96 -6.70
C GLU A 90 -2.12 -6.56 -7.45
N LEU A 91 -1.46 -5.47 -7.04
CA LEU A 91 -0.15 -5.08 -7.60
C LEU A 91 0.90 -6.16 -7.37
N ASN A 92 0.97 -6.73 -6.17
CA ASN A 92 1.94 -7.77 -5.85
C ASN A 92 1.74 -9.00 -6.74
N GLN A 93 0.50 -9.43 -6.96
CA GLN A 93 0.16 -10.52 -7.90
C GLN A 93 0.49 -10.16 -9.36
N LYS A 94 0.15 -8.94 -9.80
CA LYS A 94 0.37 -8.48 -11.18
C LYS A 94 1.85 -8.39 -11.54
N TYR A 95 2.70 -7.96 -10.61
CA TYR A 95 4.12 -7.72 -10.83
C TYR A 95 5.03 -8.82 -10.24
N MET A 96 4.52 -10.06 -10.07
CA MET A 96 5.32 -11.21 -9.58
C MET A 96 6.42 -11.64 -10.56
N THR A 97 6.20 -11.47 -11.87
CA THR A 97 7.06 -12.00 -12.95
C THR A 97 7.68 -10.92 -13.82
N ASP A 98 7.01 -9.78 -13.96
CA ASP A 98 7.55 -8.55 -14.54
C ASP A 98 7.48 -7.47 -13.45
N THR A 99 8.59 -6.78 -13.18
CA THR A 99 8.66 -5.70 -12.18
C THR A 99 8.66 -4.31 -12.83
N MET A 100 8.69 -4.25 -14.17
CA MET A 100 8.77 -3.00 -14.92
C MET A 100 7.47 -2.19 -14.76
N GLY A 101 7.57 -1.07 -14.05
CA GLY A 101 6.42 -0.23 -13.69
C GLY A 101 5.79 -0.51 -12.32
N MET A 102 6.25 -1.54 -11.57
CA MET A 102 5.73 -1.81 -10.22
C MET A 102 5.87 -0.59 -9.29
N ALA A 103 6.99 0.12 -9.35
CA ALA A 103 7.25 1.31 -8.55
C ALA A 103 6.31 2.48 -8.90
N ALA A 104 5.97 2.66 -10.17
CA ALA A 104 5.01 3.67 -10.62
C ALA A 104 3.60 3.32 -10.12
N ALA A 105 3.14 2.09 -10.38
CA ALA A 105 1.83 1.64 -9.95
C ALA A 105 1.65 1.66 -8.41
N ARG A 106 2.71 1.36 -7.63
CA ARG A 106 2.71 1.51 -6.17
C ARG A 106 2.55 2.98 -5.75
N ARG A 107 3.24 3.90 -6.44
CA ARG A 107 3.12 5.35 -6.22
C ARG A 107 1.72 5.86 -6.56
N ASP A 108 1.09 5.32 -7.60
CA ASP A 108 -0.30 5.65 -7.95
C ASP A 108 -1.27 5.19 -6.85
N VAL A 109 -1.10 3.98 -6.30
CA VAL A 109 -1.93 3.49 -5.17
C VAL A 109 -1.78 4.39 -3.94
N TYR A 110 -0.56 4.82 -3.59
CA TYR A 110 -0.37 5.79 -2.50
C TYR A 110 -1.02 7.15 -2.82
N SER A 111 -0.84 7.68 -4.03
CA SER A 111 -1.40 8.98 -4.44
C SER A 111 -2.94 8.97 -4.45
N ASN A 112 -3.55 7.86 -4.87
CA ASN A 112 -4.99 7.65 -4.81
C ASN A 112 -5.50 7.52 -3.36
N THR A 113 -4.76 6.83 -2.50
CA THR A 113 -5.07 6.78 -1.06
C THR A 113 -5.02 8.18 -0.44
N ASP A 114 -4.02 9.00 -0.76
CA ASP A 114 -3.92 10.37 -0.24
C ASP A 114 -5.12 11.23 -0.66
N ALA A 115 -5.60 11.06 -1.90
CA ALA A 115 -6.79 11.72 -2.41
C ALA A 115 -8.08 11.25 -1.70
N GLU A 116 -8.23 9.95 -1.43
CA GLU A 116 -9.34 9.40 -0.64
C GLU A 116 -9.32 9.93 0.79
N MET A 117 -8.15 9.92 1.45
CA MET A 117 -7.96 10.39 2.82
C MET A 117 -8.35 11.87 2.99
N LYS A 118 -8.04 12.70 1.98
CA LYS A 118 -8.45 14.11 1.95
C LYS A 118 -9.96 14.32 2.04
N THR A 119 -10.77 13.35 1.60
CA THR A 119 -12.24 13.42 1.68
C THR A 119 -12.81 13.07 3.06
N VAL A 120 -12.00 12.45 3.92
CA VAL A 120 -12.42 11.95 5.23
C VAL A 120 -12.22 12.98 6.34
N PHE A 121 -11.17 13.80 6.26
CA PHE A 121 -10.93 14.86 7.23
C PHE A 121 -11.85 16.07 6.99
N THR A 122 -12.69 16.36 7.97
CA THR A 122 -13.60 17.52 7.96
C THR A 122 -12.93 18.80 8.45
N ASP A 123 -11.86 18.68 9.23
CA ASP A 123 -11.02 19.79 9.69
C ASP A 123 -9.78 19.92 8.77
N PRO A 124 -9.55 21.08 8.13
CA PRO A 124 -8.36 21.33 7.32
C PRO A 124 -7.03 21.07 8.05
N THR A 125 -6.98 21.29 9.36
CA THR A 125 -5.78 21.06 10.17
C THR A 125 -5.46 19.58 10.33
N GLN A 126 -6.46 18.69 10.35
CA GLN A 126 -6.26 17.24 10.38
C GLN A 126 -5.61 16.75 9.08
N TYR A 127 -6.07 17.24 7.91
CA TYR A 127 -5.42 16.88 6.66
C TYR A 127 -3.97 17.39 6.61
N THR A 128 -3.69 18.63 7.02
CA THR A 128 -2.31 19.16 7.09
C THR A 128 -1.40 18.36 8.04
N ALA A 129 -1.93 17.92 9.19
CA ALA A 129 -1.22 17.05 10.12
C ALA A 129 -0.94 15.67 9.49
N TYR A 130 -1.91 15.11 8.76
CA TYR A 130 -1.75 13.87 7.99
C TYR A 130 -0.69 14.03 6.88
N GLU A 131 -0.70 15.10 6.08
CA GLU A 131 0.32 15.31 5.04
C GLU A 131 1.73 15.35 5.64
N SER A 132 1.88 16.06 6.76
CA SER A 132 3.15 16.19 7.50
C SER A 132 3.65 14.88 8.10
N SER A 133 2.76 13.92 8.37
CA SER A 133 3.07 12.64 9.00
C SER A 133 2.88 11.42 8.09
N ARG A 134 2.54 11.62 6.80
CA ARG A 134 2.14 10.58 5.84
C ARG A 134 3.13 9.42 5.72
N SER A 135 4.43 9.71 5.78
CA SER A 135 5.50 8.70 5.73
C SER A 135 5.53 7.76 6.94
N SER A 136 4.92 8.17 8.06
CA SER A 136 4.69 7.31 9.23
C SER A 136 3.58 6.30 8.99
N TYR A 137 2.66 6.55 8.05
CA TYR A 137 1.53 5.69 7.70
C TYR A 137 1.67 5.01 6.34
N MET A 138 2.90 4.61 6.00
CA MET A 138 3.20 3.74 4.85
C MET A 138 3.18 2.27 5.27
N ASP A 139 2.75 1.39 4.36
CA ASP A 139 2.56 -0.04 4.66
C ASP A 139 3.82 -0.72 5.19
N ASP A 140 4.99 -0.33 4.68
CA ASP A 140 6.30 -0.88 5.08
C ASP A 140 6.59 -0.78 6.60
N ARG A 141 5.98 0.18 7.31
CA ARG A 141 6.11 0.31 8.78
C ARG A 141 5.15 -0.57 9.58
N TYR A 142 4.13 -1.13 8.93
CA TYR A 142 3.06 -1.95 9.52
C TYR A 142 2.97 -3.35 8.90
N MET A 143 3.93 -3.72 8.06
CA MET A 143 4.20 -5.10 7.68
C MET A 143 4.71 -5.85 8.91
N ASP A 144 4.14 -7.02 9.19
CA ASP A 144 4.51 -7.77 10.39
C ASP A 144 5.91 -8.37 10.23
N SER A 145 6.82 -8.04 11.15
CA SER A 145 8.25 -8.32 11.00
C SER A 145 8.64 -9.77 11.28
N GLY A 146 7.70 -10.72 11.24
CA GLY A 146 7.93 -12.16 11.46
C GLY A 146 8.93 -12.82 10.49
N SER A 147 9.33 -12.12 9.42
CA SER A 147 10.41 -12.52 8.50
C SER A 147 11.44 -11.41 8.22
N MET A 148 11.48 -10.35 9.03
CA MET A 148 12.68 -9.52 9.16
C MET A 148 13.43 -10.01 10.41
N GLY A 149 14.33 -10.97 10.20
CA GLY A 149 15.05 -11.63 11.27
C GLY A 149 15.85 -10.66 12.14
N SER A 150 16.13 -11.09 13.37
CA SER A 150 17.01 -10.41 14.34
C SER A 150 18.23 -9.78 13.66
N SER A 151 18.16 -8.46 13.48
CA SER A 151 19.34 -7.61 13.33
C SER A 151 19.69 -7.06 14.72
N ASP A 152 20.11 -8.00 15.58
CA ASP A 152 20.84 -7.74 16.83
C ASP A 152 22.20 -7.09 16.52
N ASN A 153 22.20 -5.88 15.96
CA ASN A 153 23.28 -4.89 16.06
C ASN A 153 22.86 -3.52 15.49
N MET A 154 21.88 -2.87 16.10
CA MET A 154 21.91 -1.42 16.20
C MET A 154 21.74 -1.04 17.67
N SER A 155 22.86 -1.11 18.39
CA SER A 155 23.00 -0.44 19.69
C SER A 155 22.84 1.06 19.48
N MET A 156 21.59 1.55 19.55
CA MET A 156 21.27 2.94 19.85
C MET A 156 21.71 3.21 21.29
N GLY A 157 23.03 3.32 21.46
CA GLY A 157 23.64 3.72 22.71
C GLY A 157 23.08 5.07 23.13
N SER A 158 22.65 5.14 24.39
CA SER A 158 22.05 6.32 25.00
C SER A 158 22.78 7.62 24.66
N SER A 159 22.14 8.45 23.85
CA SER A 159 22.36 9.89 23.80
C SER A 159 21.01 10.60 23.79
N SER A 160 20.52 10.86 25.00
CA SER A 160 19.45 11.84 25.22
C SER A 160 19.87 13.17 24.58
N ALA A 161 19.22 13.54 23.48
CA ALA A 161 19.35 14.83 22.83
C ALA A 161 17.95 15.33 22.48
N ASP A 162 17.58 16.44 23.10
CA ASP A 162 16.35 17.21 22.86
C ASP A 162 15.97 17.29 21.38
N MET A 163 14.95 16.54 20.97
CA MET A 163 14.29 16.71 19.67
C MET A 163 13.32 17.90 19.75
N SER A 164 13.89 19.10 19.91
CA SER A 164 13.17 20.35 19.69
C SER A 164 12.63 20.39 18.26
N SER A 165 11.36 20.76 18.10
CA SER A 165 10.57 20.60 16.87
C SER A 165 10.92 21.61 15.75
N SER A 166 12.21 21.89 15.54
CA SER A 166 12.69 23.03 14.75
C SER A 166 13.48 22.65 13.48
N GLU A 167 13.77 21.36 13.24
CA GLU A 167 14.68 20.93 12.16
C GLU A 167 14.13 19.86 11.18
N MET A 168 12.80 19.68 11.05
CA MET A 168 12.22 18.87 9.94
C MET A 168 12.46 19.49 8.54
N ASP A 169 12.98 20.70 8.51
CA ASP A 169 13.09 21.60 7.36
C ASP A 169 14.04 21.12 6.24
N LYS A 170 15.02 20.24 6.53
CA LYS A 170 16.12 19.90 5.59
C LYS A 170 16.68 18.49 5.78
N MET A 171 15.91 17.43 5.49
CA MET A 171 16.43 16.06 5.48
C MET A 171 17.49 15.87 4.38
N LYS A 172 18.71 15.46 4.76
CA LYS A 172 19.82 15.20 3.83
C LYS A 172 20.47 13.86 4.14
N MET A 173 20.30 12.90 3.25
CA MET A 173 20.95 11.60 3.29
C MET A 173 22.14 11.55 2.31
N LYS A 174 23.13 10.74 2.64
CA LYS A 174 24.25 10.39 1.76
C LYS A 174 24.35 8.86 1.75
N GLY A 175 24.29 8.24 0.57
CA GLY A 175 24.54 6.81 0.42
C GLY A 175 26.02 6.48 0.58
N GLU A 176 26.30 5.22 0.90
CA GLU A 176 27.66 4.68 1.02
C GLU A 176 28.38 4.66 -0.35
N ASP A 177 27.60 4.48 -1.42
CA ASP A 177 27.96 4.68 -2.83
C ASP A 177 28.41 6.12 -3.19
N GLY A 178 28.22 7.08 -2.29
CA GLY A 178 28.55 8.50 -2.52
C GLY A 178 27.40 9.34 -3.05
N SER A 179 26.24 8.73 -3.35
CA SER A 179 25.01 9.42 -3.71
C SER A 179 24.54 10.36 -2.59
N LYS A 180 23.72 11.35 -2.94
CA LYS A 180 23.21 12.38 -2.01
C LYS A 180 21.76 12.69 -2.34
N LEU A 181 20.88 12.49 -1.38
CA LEU A 181 19.48 12.91 -1.45
C LEU A 181 19.27 14.06 -0.45
N LYS A 182 18.64 15.14 -0.90
CA LYS A 182 18.25 16.27 -0.05
C LYS A 182 16.80 16.63 -0.34
N VAL A 183 15.94 16.40 0.64
CA VAL A 183 14.60 16.98 0.72
C VAL A 183 14.73 18.37 1.35
N LYS A 184 13.94 19.33 0.89
CA LYS A 184 13.81 20.66 1.49
C LYS A 184 12.39 20.86 2.02
N ALA A 185 12.23 21.83 2.91
CA ALA A 185 10.96 22.21 3.55
C ALA A 185 9.82 22.48 2.57
N ASP A 186 10.14 23.05 1.41
CA ASP A 186 9.24 23.31 0.28
C ASP A 186 8.93 22.05 -0.55
N GLY A 187 9.23 20.85 -0.05
CA GLY A 187 9.01 19.57 -0.73
C GLY A 187 10.01 19.26 -1.85
N ASP A 188 10.85 20.20 -2.28
CA ASP A 188 11.82 19.97 -3.35
C ASP A 188 12.75 18.79 -3.02
N VAL A 189 12.81 17.80 -3.90
CA VAL A 189 13.77 16.69 -3.80
C VAL A 189 14.94 16.93 -4.75
N LYS A 190 16.16 17.06 -4.21
CA LYS A 190 17.40 17.10 -4.98
C LYS A 190 18.18 15.80 -4.77
N MET A 191 18.40 15.06 -5.84
CA MET A 191 19.25 13.86 -5.87
C MET A 191 20.53 14.16 -6.64
N LYS A 192 21.64 13.59 -6.19
CA LYS A 192 22.88 13.39 -6.95
C LYS A 192 23.26 11.93 -6.82
N ASP A 193 23.52 11.24 -7.92
CA ASP A 193 24.04 9.87 -7.88
C ASP A 193 25.57 9.85 -7.62
N ALA A 194 26.16 8.65 -7.61
CA ALA A 194 27.59 8.47 -7.47
C ALA A 194 28.33 9.05 -8.69
N GLU A 195 27.77 8.81 -9.89
CA GLU A 195 28.26 9.12 -11.23
C GLU A 195 28.32 10.62 -11.56
N GLY A 196 27.73 11.49 -10.72
CA GLY A 196 27.83 12.94 -10.90
C GLY A 196 26.53 13.64 -11.30
N ASN A 197 25.59 12.89 -11.87
CA ASN A 197 24.34 13.39 -12.39
C ASN A 197 23.45 13.92 -11.26
N LYS A 198 22.57 14.86 -11.60
CA LYS A 198 21.71 15.56 -10.66
C LYS A 198 20.28 15.55 -11.17
N ALA A 199 19.34 15.21 -10.29
CA ALA A 199 17.93 15.43 -10.50
C ALA A 199 17.40 16.42 -9.44
N LYS A 200 16.53 17.34 -9.86
CA LYS A 200 15.65 18.08 -8.96
C LYS A 200 14.21 17.80 -9.38
N MET A 201 13.39 17.34 -8.45
CA MET A 201 11.93 17.41 -8.57
C MET A 201 11.45 18.64 -7.80
N ASP A 202 10.74 19.53 -8.48
CA ASP A 202 10.04 20.66 -7.87
C ASP A 202 8.68 20.18 -7.32
N ALA A 203 8.34 20.55 -6.08
CA ALA A 203 7.08 20.08 -5.47
C ALA A 203 5.85 20.89 -5.89
N ASP A 204 6.04 22.18 -6.21
CA ASP A 204 4.95 23.11 -6.56
C ASP A 204 4.26 22.75 -7.88
N ASP A 205 5.04 22.33 -8.89
CA ASP A 205 4.57 22.10 -10.26
C ASP A 205 4.94 20.73 -10.84
N GLY A 206 5.56 19.85 -10.04
CA GLY A 206 5.99 18.52 -10.44
C GLY A 206 7.18 18.48 -11.43
N THR A 207 7.72 19.64 -11.85
CA THR A 207 8.79 19.72 -12.85
C THR A 207 10.00 18.89 -12.42
N VAL A 208 10.53 18.06 -13.33
CA VAL A 208 11.78 17.32 -13.12
C VAL A 208 12.89 17.94 -13.95
N LYS A 209 13.87 18.55 -13.26
CA LYS A 209 15.09 19.12 -13.85
C LYS A 209 16.23 18.14 -13.69
N MET A 210 16.66 17.50 -14.77
CA MET A 210 17.84 16.63 -14.78
C MET A 210 19.05 17.37 -15.35
N LYS A 211 20.24 17.04 -14.85
CA LYS A 211 21.52 17.46 -15.41
C LYS A 211 22.50 16.29 -15.29
N PRO A 212 22.88 15.63 -16.40
CA PRO A 212 23.99 14.69 -16.41
C PRO A 212 25.29 15.36 -15.95
N GLN A 213 26.28 14.59 -15.51
CA GLN A 213 27.59 15.15 -15.11
C GLN A 213 28.19 15.95 -16.27
N ASP A 214 28.24 15.33 -17.44
CA ASP A 214 28.91 15.81 -18.66
C ASP A 214 27.91 16.28 -19.72
N GLY A 215 26.73 16.77 -19.29
CA GLY A 215 25.64 17.16 -20.17
C GLY A 215 24.86 18.40 -19.74
N ASP A 216 24.05 18.88 -20.67
CA ASP A 216 23.17 20.03 -20.43
C ASP A 216 21.96 19.68 -19.57
N LYS A 217 21.39 20.73 -18.97
CA LYS A 217 20.23 20.59 -18.09
C LYS A 217 18.96 20.41 -18.91
N THR A 218 18.34 19.23 -18.81
CA THR A 218 17.00 18.97 -19.34
C THR A 218 15.93 19.34 -18.31
N VAL A 219 14.76 19.71 -18.81
CA VAL A 219 13.59 20.06 -17.99
C VAL A 219 12.40 19.30 -18.55
N ILE A 220 11.81 18.45 -17.73
CA ILE A 220 10.58 17.71 -18.01
C ILE A 220 9.46 18.34 -17.17
N LYS A 221 8.34 18.63 -17.82
CA LYS A 221 7.09 19.10 -17.22
C LYS A 221 5.99 18.10 -17.54
#